data_AF-A0A965VUB6-F1
#
_entry.id   AF-A0A965VUB6-F1
#
_cell.length_a   1.000
_cell.length_b   1.000
_cell.length_c   1.000
_cell.angle_alpha   90.00
_cell.angle_beta   90.00
_cell.angle_gamma   90.00
#
_symmetry.space_group_name_H-M   'P 1'
#
loop_
_entity.id
_entity.type
_entity.pdbx_description
1 polymer ?
#
loop_
_entity_poly.entity_id
_entity_poly.type
_entity_poly.pdbx_seq_one_letter_code
_entity_poly.pdbx_strand_id
1 'polypeptide(L)'
;MKLRENLEALLPEPAVNWLMTMFDVIQTLDDFADGEQVERKELDALIWNTLVALPGNAFFMQHAGMLLPVIAMAILKWQASDQAEREGRADERAYMWRAGYYDLVLMAVLLTHGSLKTTEISEKIMRLYGEEFKDYIKEFHNA
;
A
#
# COMPACT_ATOMS: atom_id res chain seq x y z
N MET A 1 9.17 -9.32 6.78
CA MET A 1 8.80 -10.16 7.96
C MET A 1 7.87 -9.42 8.92
N LYS A 2 8.23 -8.23 9.43
CA LYS A 2 7.38 -7.47 10.38
C LYS A 2 5.98 -7.09 9.87
N LEU A 3 5.82 -6.73 8.59
CA LEU A 3 4.53 -6.31 8.06
C LEU A 3 3.48 -7.42 8.12
N ARG A 4 3.80 -8.62 7.60
CA ARG A 4 2.91 -9.79 7.63
C ARG A 4 2.48 -10.13 9.06
N GLU A 5 3.43 -10.24 9.99
CA GLU A 5 3.14 -10.53 11.40
C GLU A 5 2.17 -9.50 12.02
N ASN A 6 2.37 -8.22 11.71
CA ASN A 6 1.47 -7.15 12.16
C ASN A 6 0.06 -7.29 11.55
N LEU A 7 -0.05 -7.68 10.28
CA LEU A 7 -1.33 -7.89 9.62
C LEU A 7 -2.05 -9.15 10.16
N GLU A 8 -1.34 -10.24 10.40
CA GLU A 8 -1.88 -11.48 10.96
C GLU A 8 -2.41 -11.28 12.39
N ALA A 9 -1.84 -10.35 13.15
CA ALA A 9 -2.37 -9.95 14.45
C ALA A 9 -3.69 -9.16 14.37
N LEU A 10 -4.07 -8.66 13.18
CA LEU A 10 -5.21 -7.77 12.98
C LEU A 10 -6.30 -8.34 12.08
N LEU A 11 -5.98 -9.26 11.17
CA LEU A 11 -6.85 -9.60 10.04
C LEU A 11 -6.88 -11.12 9.79
N PRO A 12 -7.98 -11.63 9.22
CA PRO A 12 -8.06 -13.03 8.80
C PRO A 12 -7.13 -13.29 7.61
N GLU A 13 -6.71 -14.54 7.47
CA GLU A 13 -5.73 -14.96 6.46
C GLU A 13 -6.05 -14.49 5.02
N PRO A 14 -7.30 -14.55 4.51
CA PRO A 14 -7.58 -14.08 3.15
C PRO A 14 -7.28 -12.59 2.94
N ALA A 15 -7.56 -11.76 3.96
CA ALA A 15 -7.28 -10.33 3.93
C ALA A 15 -5.79 -10.03 4.03
N VAL A 16 -5.07 -10.75 4.90
CA VAL A 16 -3.61 -10.67 5.02
C VAL A 16 -2.96 -11.03 3.69
N ASN A 17 -3.34 -12.15 3.09
CA ASN A 17 -2.77 -12.60 1.82
C ASN A 17 -3.06 -11.58 0.71
N TRP A 18 -4.27 -11.02 0.67
CA TRP A 18 -4.59 -9.97 -0.30
C TRP A 18 -3.73 -8.71 -0.13
N LEU A 19 -3.59 -8.20 1.11
CA LEU A 19 -2.78 -7.02 1.41
C LEU A 19 -1.30 -7.25 1.10
N MET A 20 -0.75 -8.42 1.44
CA MET A 20 0.63 -8.77 1.12
C MET A 20 0.86 -8.87 -0.40
N THR A 21 -0.05 -9.50 -1.14
CA THR A 21 0.03 -9.51 -2.62
C THR A 21 -0.07 -8.11 -3.20
N MET A 22 -0.93 -7.26 -2.65
CA MET A 22 -1.04 -5.86 -3.08
C MET A 22 0.24 -5.09 -2.77
N PHE A 23 0.84 -5.30 -1.59
CA PHE A 23 2.11 -4.71 -1.21
C PHE A 23 3.22 -5.09 -2.20
N ASP A 24 3.36 -6.38 -2.53
CA ASP A 24 4.34 -6.84 -3.51
C ASP A 24 4.12 -6.18 -4.89
N VAL A 25 2.87 -6.07 -5.34
CA VAL A 25 2.51 -5.41 -6.60
C VAL A 25 2.91 -3.94 -6.60
N ILE A 26 2.59 -3.19 -5.54
CA ILE A 26 2.91 -1.75 -5.50
C ILE A 26 4.41 -1.51 -5.39
N GLN A 27 5.16 -2.34 -4.68
CA GLN A 27 6.63 -2.22 -4.59
C GLN A 27 7.26 -2.44 -5.96
N THR A 28 6.90 -3.51 -6.68
CA THR A 28 7.46 -3.76 -8.02
C THR A 28 7.09 -2.67 -9.03
N LEU A 29 5.91 -2.07 -8.91
CA LEU A 29 5.52 -0.93 -9.76
C LEU A 29 6.31 0.34 -9.43
N ASP A 30 6.61 0.56 -8.14
CA ASP A 30 7.41 1.69 -7.65
C ASP A 30 8.86 1.56 -8.12
N ASP A 31 9.50 0.40 -7.90
CA ASP A 31 10.84 0.09 -8.39
C ASP A 31 10.95 0.36 -9.91
N PHE A 32 9.93 -0.06 -10.68
CA PHE A 32 9.89 0.21 -12.12
C PHE A 32 9.79 1.71 -12.43
N ALA A 33 8.96 2.46 -11.71
CA ALA A 33 8.78 3.89 -11.92
C ALA A 33 10.04 4.69 -11.58
N ASP A 34 10.77 4.27 -10.54
CA ASP A 34 12.02 4.89 -10.09
C ASP A 34 13.21 4.52 -10.98
N GLY A 35 12.99 3.65 -11.98
CA GLY A 35 14.02 3.21 -12.91
C GLY A 35 14.97 2.18 -12.31
N GLU A 36 14.58 1.54 -11.22
CA GLU A 36 15.30 0.43 -10.62
C GLU A 36 15.13 -0.85 -11.46
N GLN A 37 16.00 -1.83 -11.20
CA GLN A 37 15.98 -3.09 -11.92
C GLN A 37 14.86 -3.99 -11.38
N VAL A 38 13.86 -4.25 -12.22
CA VAL A 38 12.85 -5.29 -11.98
C VAL A 38 13.27 -6.59 -12.64
N GLU A 39 13.48 -7.64 -11.85
CA GLU A 39 13.86 -8.96 -12.33
C GLU A 39 12.72 -9.63 -13.10
N ARG A 40 13.06 -10.55 -14.01
CA ARG A 40 12.06 -11.25 -14.81
C ARG A 40 11.02 -12.00 -13.95
N LYS A 41 11.47 -12.61 -12.86
CA LYS A 41 10.60 -13.31 -11.91
C LYS A 41 9.60 -12.37 -11.21
N GLU A 42 10.00 -11.13 -10.95
CA GLU A 42 9.16 -10.11 -10.29
C GLU A 42 8.12 -9.61 -11.27
N LEU A 43 8.51 -9.38 -12.54
CA LEU A 43 7.57 -9.05 -13.60
C LEU A 43 6.54 -10.18 -13.84
N ASP A 44 6.99 -11.43 -13.92
CA ASP A 44 6.08 -12.58 -14.10
C ASP A 44 5.10 -12.70 -12.92
N ALA A 45 5.57 -12.46 -11.68
CA ALA A 45 4.73 -12.42 -10.48
C ALA A 45 3.76 -11.24 -10.50
N LEU A 46 4.20 -10.03 -10.89
CA LEU A 46 3.39 -8.83 -11.02
C LEU A 46 2.20 -9.07 -11.97
N ILE A 47 2.46 -9.69 -13.13
CA ILE A 47 1.43 -10.03 -14.12
C ILE A 47 0.38 -10.97 -13.49
N TRP A 48 0.82 -12.07 -12.88
CA TRP A 48 -0.10 -13.04 -12.26
C TRP A 48 -0.87 -12.43 -11.09
N ASN A 49 -0.18 -11.70 -10.22
CA ASN A 49 -0.77 -11.12 -9.03
C ASN A 49 -1.85 -10.10 -9.40
N THR A 50 -1.59 -9.26 -10.40
CA THR A 50 -2.53 -8.22 -10.84
C THR A 50 -3.74 -8.80 -11.56
N LEU A 51 -3.53 -9.78 -12.44
CA LEU A 51 -4.60 -10.29 -13.31
C LEU A 51 -5.38 -11.46 -12.70
N VAL A 52 -4.79 -12.19 -11.76
CA VAL A 52 -5.37 -13.43 -11.21
C VAL A 52 -5.46 -13.40 -9.70
N ALA A 53 -4.33 -13.24 -8.98
CA ALA A 53 -4.32 -13.47 -7.53
C ALA A 53 -5.14 -12.41 -6.75
N LEU A 54 -4.96 -11.13 -7.07
CA LEU A 54 -5.72 -10.04 -6.45
C LEU A 54 -7.22 -10.12 -6.75
N PRO A 55 -7.68 -10.20 -8.01
CA PRO A 55 -9.11 -10.27 -8.30
C PRO A 55 -9.76 -11.60 -7.88
N GLY A 56 -8.98 -12.69 -7.82
CA GLY A 56 -9.45 -14.01 -7.39
C GLY A 56 -9.44 -14.25 -5.88
N ASN A 57 -8.94 -13.31 -5.07
CA ASN A 57 -8.91 -13.45 -3.62
C ASN A 57 -10.33 -13.33 -3.03
N ALA A 58 -10.70 -14.25 -2.13
CA ALA A 58 -12.04 -14.29 -1.54
C ALA A 58 -12.43 -13.02 -0.76
N PHE A 59 -11.49 -12.43 0.00
CA PHE A 59 -11.73 -11.18 0.72
C PHE A 59 -11.99 -10.02 -0.24
N PHE A 60 -11.18 -9.93 -1.30
CA PHE A 60 -11.38 -8.91 -2.33
C PHE A 60 -12.70 -9.09 -3.06
N MET A 61 -13.03 -10.30 -3.52
CA MET A 61 -14.30 -10.56 -4.21
C MET A 61 -15.52 -10.15 -3.36
N GLN A 62 -15.46 -10.41 -2.05
CA GLN A 62 -16.52 -10.03 -1.12
C GLN A 62 -16.64 -8.52 -0.91
N HIS A 63 -15.53 -7.79 -0.97
CA HIS A 63 -15.47 -6.37 -0.57
C HIS A 63 -15.03 -5.41 -1.70
N ALA A 64 -14.99 -5.87 -2.95
CA ALA A 64 -14.45 -5.12 -4.09
C ALA A 64 -15.10 -3.74 -4.24
N GLY A 65 -16.42 -3.64 -4.01
CA GLY A 65 -17.15 -2.37 -4.10
C GLY A 65 -16.66 -1.29 -3.12
N MET A 66 -16.02 -1.67 -2.02
CA MET A 66 -15.43 -0.74 -1.04
C MET A 66 -13.90 -0.62 -1.19
N LEU A 67 -13.22 -1.67 -1.64
CA LEU A 67 -11.76 -1.67 -1.80
C LEU A 67 -11.31 -0.94 -3.08
N LEU A 68 -12.01 -1.10 -4.21
CA LEU A 68 -11.63 -0.48 -5.48
C LEU A 68 -11.50 1.05 -5.41
N PRO A 69 -12.41 1.80 -4.77
CA PRO A 69 -12.23 3.25 -4.58
C PRO A 69 -10.97 3.60 -3.79
N VAL A 70 -10.62 2.82 -2.76
CA VAL A 70 -9.41 3.08 -1.96
C VAL A 70 -8.15 2.80 -2.76
N ILE A 71 -8.14 1.75 -3.59
CA ILE A 71 -7.05 1.45 -4.51
C ILE A 71 -6.89 2.60 -5.52
N ALA A 72 -7.97 3.07 -6.11
CA ALA A 72 -7.94 4.20 -7.05
C ALA A 72 -7.35 5.47 -6.39
N MET A 73 -7.76 5.75 -5.15
CA MET A 73 -7.22 6.88 -4.39
C MET A 73 -5.73 6.71 -4.07
N ALA A 74 -5.28 5.50 -3.70
CA ALA A 74 -3.86 5.24 -3.44
C ALA A 74 -3.01 5.47 -4.69
N ILE A 75 -3.47 5.02 -5.86
CA ILE A 75 -2.77 5.25 -7.14
C ILE A 75 -2.69 6.75 -7.45
N LEU A 76 -3.80 7.48 -7.35
CA LEU A 76 -3.82 8.92 -7.65
C LEU A 76 -2.94 9.73 -6.68
N LYS A 77 -2.94 9.35 -5.39
CA LYS A 77 -2.05 9.93 -4.38
C LYS A 77 -0.58 9.70 -4.74
N TRP A 78 -0.23 8.45 -5.07
CA TRP A 78 1.12 8.08 -5.49
C TRP A 78 1.58 8.86 -6.73
N GLN A 79 0.77 8.92 -7.79
CA GLN A 79 1.11 9.66 -9.02
C GLN A 79 1.35 11.15 -8.76
N ALA A 80 0.55 11.76 -7.89
CA ALA A 80 0.72 13.17 -7.55
C ALA A 80 1.97 13.42 -6.70
N SER A 81 2.31 12.51 -5.77
CA SER A 81 3.57 12.55 -5.02
C SER A 81 4.77 12.38 -5.94
N ASP A 82 4.78 11.36 -6.79
CA ASP A 82 5.85 11.08 -7.76
C ASP A 82 6.09 12.28 -8.68
N GLN A 83 5.02 12.91 -9.18
CA GLN A 83 5.17 14.12 -9.97
C GLN A 83 5.75 15.30 -9.17
N ALA A 84 5.35 15.48 -7.91
CA ALA A 84 5.93 16.52 -7.07
C ALA A 84 7.41 16.26 -6.78
N GLU A 85 7.79 15.01 -6.53
CA GLU A 85 9.17 14.55 -6.32
C GLU A 85 10.04 14.84 -7.54
N ARG A 86 9.62 14.39 -8.73
CA ARG A 86 10.35 14.61 -9.99
C ARG A 86 10.51 16.08 -10.39
N GLU A 87 9.60 16.93 -9.96
CA GLU A 87 9.66 18.38 -10.23
C GLU A 87 10.41 19.16 -9.14
N GLY A 88 10.99 18.51 -8.14
CA GLY A 88 11.69 19.17 -7.03
C GLY A 88 10.75 19.96 -6.11
N ARG A 89 9.49 19.55 -6.02
CA ARG A 89 8.41 20.17 -5.23
C ARG A 89 7.89 19.25 -4.11
N ALA A 90 8.63 18.21 -3.75
CA ALA A 90 8.26 17.30 -2.65
C ALA A 90 8.23 18.04 -1.30
N ASP A 91 7.20 17.75 -0.51
CA ASP A 91 7.01 18.28 0.85
C ASP A 91 6.28 17.27 1.73
N GLU A 92 5.83 17.68 2.92
CA GLU A 92 5.14 16.82 3.88
C GLU A 92 3.87 16.17 3.29
N ARG A 93 3.25 16.77 2.29
CA ARG A 93 2.04 16.25 1.63
C ARG A 93 2.40 15.10 0.69
N ALA A 94 3.47 15.24 -0.08
CA ALA A 94 3.98 14.18 -0.94
C ALA A 94 4.32 12.93 -0.10
N TYR A 95 5.05 13.14 1.00
CA TYR A 95 5.34 12.10 1.99
C TYR A 95 4.08 11.41 2.55
N MET A 96 3.10 12.18 3.02
CA MET A 96 1.86 11.62 3.56
C MET A 96 1.09 10.81 2.51
N TRP A 97 1.11 11.24 1.25
CA TRP A 97 0.41 10.57 0.16
C TRP A 97 1.12 9.28 -0.30
N ARG A 98 2.44 9.17 -0.11
CA ARG A 98 3.21 7.93 -0.32
C ARG A 98 2.79 6.81 0.65
N ALA A 99 2.30 7.16 1.84
CA ALA A 99 1.77 6.20 2.81
C ALA A 99 0.37 5.63 2.46
N GLY A 100 -0.12 5.80 1.22
CA GLY A 100 -1.47 5.41 0.80
C GLY A 100 -1.81 3.92 0.98
N TYR A 101 -0.82 3.02 1.06
CA TYR A 101 -1.05 1.61 1.38
C TYR A 101 -1.76 1.39 2.74
N TYR A 102 -1.51 2.24 3.72
CA TYR A 102 -2.12 2.10 5.05
C TYR A 102 -3.62 2.43 5.04
N ASP A 103 -4.12 3.18 4.04
CA ASP A 103 -5.57 3.35 3.84
C ASP A 103 -6.23 2.01 3.48
N LEU A 104 -5.55 1.14 2.72
CA LEU A 104 -6.03 -0.21 2.38
C LEU A 104 -6.04 -1.12 3.62
N VAL A 105 -5.00 -1.03 4.46
CA VAL A 105 -4.94 -1.77 5.73
C VAL A 105 -6.09 -1.34 6.64
N LEU A 106 -6.31 -0.03 6.79
CA LEU A 106 -7.39 0.52 7.62
C LEU A 106 -8.77 0.12 7.09
N MET A 107 -8.96 0.17 5.77
CA MET A 107 -10.20 -0.30 5.14
C MET A 107 -10.41 -1.79 5.37
N ALA A 108 -9.38 -2.63 5.24
CA ALA A 108 -9.50 -4.07 5.50
C ALA A 108 -9.91 -4.37 6.96
N VAL A 109 -9.38 -3.60 7.92
CA VAL A 109 -9.77 -3.69 9.33
C VAL A 109 -11.23 -3.28 9.52
N LEU A 110 -11.67 -2.19 8.89
CA LEU A 110 -13.06 -1.74 8.90
C LEU A 110 -14.02 -2.80 8.37
N LEU A 111 -13.67 -3.42 7.25
CA LEU A 111 -14.48 -4.46 6.61
C LEU A 111 -14.55 -5.74 7.45
N THR A 112 -13.49 -6.04 8.19
CA THR A 112 -13.40 -7.26 9.02
C THR A 112 -14.12 -7.08 10.36
N HIS A 113 -13.91 -5.94 11.03
CA HIS A 113 -14.28 -5.78 12.44
C HIS A 113 -15.34 -4.71 12.69
N GLY A 114 -15.72 -3.95 11.66
CA GLY A 114 -16.62 -2.81 11.79
C GLY A 114 -15.96 -1.57 12.42
N SER A 115 -16.72 -0.47 12.45
CA SER A 115 -16.19 0.85 12.81
C SER A 115 -15.73 0.95 14.25
N LEU A 116 -16.46 0.36 15.21
CA LEU A 116 -16.13 0.45 16.63
C LEU A 116 -14.73 -0.09 16.94
N LYS A 117 -14.42 -1.30 16.47
CA LYS A 117 -13.11 -1.90 16.68
C LYS A 117 -12.02 -1.15 15.91
N THR A 118 -12.33 -0.72 14.69
CA THR A 118 -11.41 0.04 13.86
C THR A 118 -11.00 1.35 14.53
N THR A 119 -11.94 2.08 15.13
CA THR A 119 -11.65 3.31 15.88
C THR A 119 -10.66 3.04 17.02
N GLU A 120 -10.86 1.98 17.80
CA GLU A 120 -9.97 1.58 18.91
C GLU A 120 -8.54 1.31 18.44
N ILE A 121 -8.35 0.70 17.26
CA ILE A 121 -7.03 0.24 16.81
C ILE A 121 -6.41 1.11 15.71
N SER A 122 -7.11 2.14 15.23
CA SER A 122 -6.69 3.00 14.12
C SER A 122 -5.34 3.68 14.37
N GLU A 123 -5.08 4.17 15.58
CA GLU A 123 -3.79 4.75 15.96
C GLU A 123 -2.65 3.72 15.86
N LYS A 124 -2.91 2.47 16.27
CA LYS A 124 -1.93 1.38 16.16
C LYS A 124 -1.62 1.07 14.70
N ILE A 125 -2.63 1.11 13.82
CA ILE A 125 -2.46 0.91 12.37
C ILE A 125 -1.59 2.02 11.78
N MET A 126 -1.84 3.28 12.14
CA MET A 126 -1.04 4.43 11.70
C MET A 126 0.45 4.26 12.07
N ARG A 127 0.73 3.74 13.28
CA ARG A 127 2.10 3.48 13.76
C ARG A 127 2.79 2.29 13.07
N LEU A 128 2.10 1.56 12.20
CA LEU A 128 2.74 0.53 11.35
C LEU A 128 3.55 1.17 10.21
N TYR A 129 3.35 2.45 9.91
CA TYR A 129 4.21 3.18 9.00
C TYR A 129 5.56 3.44 9.65
N GLY A 130 6.62 2.96 8.99
CA GLY A 130 7.96 2.86 9.57
C GLY A 130 8.97 3.87 9.05
N GLU A 131 8.63 4.59 7.98
CA GLU A 131 9.49 5.65 7.45
C GLU A 131 9.28 6.92 8.26
N GLU A 132 10.33 7.71 8.44
CA GLU A 132 10.22 9.06 9.00
C GLU A 132 10.36 10.10 7.89
N PHE A 133 9.62 11.21 7.99
CA PHE A 133 9.66 12.29 7.00
C PHE A 133 11.08 12.81 6.72
N LYS A 134 11.92 12.87 7.76
CA LYS A 134 13.30 13.33 7.66
C LYS A 134 14.16 12.44 6.76
N ASP A 135 13.81 11.17 6.63
CA ASP A 135 14.57 10.19 5.85
C ASP A 135 14.06 10.21 4.41
N TYR A 136 12.75 10.19 4.20
CA TYR A 136 12.10 10.45 2.92
C TYR A 136 12.68 11.67 2.18
N ILE A 137 12.74 12.83 2.85
CA ILE A 137 13.15 14.06 2.16
C ILE A 137 14.65 14.09 1.80
N LYS A 138 15.49 13.24 2.41
CA LYS A 138 16.92 13.14 2.02
C LYS A 138 17.10 12.45 0.68
N GLU A 139 16.17 11.57 0.30
CA GLU A 139 16.21 10.85 -0.97
C GLU A 139 16.03 11.82 -2.14
N PHE A 140 15.19 12.85 -1.98
CA PHE A 140 14.84 13.80 -3.04
C PHE A 140 15.62 15.13 -3.02
N HIS A 141 16.37 15.45 -1.96
CA HIS A 141 17.24 16.64 -1.93
C HIS A 141 18.61 16.41 -2.61
N ASN A 142 18.93 15.18 -3.01
CA ASN A 142 20.19 14.82 -3.69
C ASN A 142 20.00 14.46 -5.18
N ALA A 143 18.80 14.66 -5.73
CA ALA A 143 18.43 14.37 -7.13
C ALA A 143 18.55 15.61 -8.03
#